data_AF-A0A519U221-F1
#
_entry.id   AF-A0A519U221-F1
#
_cell.length_a   1.000
_cell.length_b   1.000
_cell.length_c   1.000
_cell.angle_alpha   90.00
_cell.angle_beta   90.00
_cell.angle_gamma   90.00
#
_symmetry.space_group_name_H-M   'P 1'
#
loop_
_entity.id
_entity.type
_entity.pdbx_description
1 polymer ?
#
loop_
_entity_poly.entity_id
_entity_poly.type
_entity_poly.pdbx_seq_one_letter_code
_entity_poly.pdbx_strand_id
1 'polypeptide(L)'
;MAKNKKLSELTLEELYEAKKKQKKILTAIGITMLFLCGTLTFLAVRSKNYALLAVASGSFITLIPSFSYSGQIEKEIQSRNIK
;
A
#
# COMPACT_ATOMS: atom_id res chain seq x y z
N MET A 1 -3.59 4.00 18.65
CA MET A 1 -4.45 2.88 19.11
C MET A 1 -5.48 2.59 18.03
N ALA A 2 -5.13 1.79 17.02
CA ALA A 2 -6.05 1.44 15.93
C ALA A 2 -6.61 0.05 16.22
N LYS A 3 -7.91 -0.01 16.52
CA LYS A 3 -8.67 -1.22 16.77
C LYS A 3 -8.57 -2.11 15.52
N ASN A 4 -7.78 -3.17 15.60
CA ASN A 4 -7.83 -4.30 14.67
C ASN A 4 -9.22 -4.93 14.80
N LYS A 5 -10.24 -4.37 14.13
CA LYS A 5 -11.43 -5.16 13.81
C LYS A 5 -10.91 -6.31 12.96
N LYS A 6 -11.01 -7.53 13.49
CA LYS A 6 -10.60 -8.73 12.76
C LYS A 6 -11.35 -8.72 11.44
N LEU A 7 -10.67 -8.97 10.33
CA LEU A 7 -11.30 -9.13 9.00
C LEU A 7 -12.50 -10.09 9.05
N SER A 8 -12.47 -11.04 9.99
CA SER A 8 -13.54 -11.99 10.29
C SER A 8 -14.85 -11.36 10.80
N GLU A 9 -14.84 -10.13 11.30
CA GLU A 9 -16.04 -9.42 11.78
C GLU A 9 -16.70 -8.55 10.69
N LEU A 10 -16.05 -8.40 9.54
CA LEU A 10 -16.57 -7.61 8.42
C LEU A 10 -17.52 -8.48 7.55
N THR A 11 -18.55 -7.86 6.98
CA THR A 11 -19.42 -8.53 6.00
C THR A 11 -18.70 -8.69 4.65
N LEU A 12 -19.19 -9.59 3.79
CA LEU A 12 -18.58 -9.81 2.45
C LEU A 12 -18.57 -8.54 1.61
N GLU A 13 -19.61 -7.72 1.71
CA GLU A 13 -19.73 -6.44 1.00
C GLU A 13 -18.67 -5.45 1.48
N GLU A 14 -18.51 -5.31 2.80
CA GLU A 14 -17.48 -4.44 3.39
C GLU A 14 -16.06 -4.92 3.06
N LEU A 15 -15.82 -6.24 2.95
CA LEU A 15 -14.53 -6.79 2.53
C LEU A 15 -14.22 -6.45 1.06
N TYR A 16 -15.24 -6.45 0.20
CA TYR A 16 -15.11 -6.09 -1.21
C TYR A 16 -14.86 -4.58 -1.38
N GLU A 17 -15.55 -3.75 -0.59
CA GLU A 17 -15.29 -2.31 -0.54
C GLU A 17 -13.88 -2.00 -0.03
N ALA A 18 -13.42 -2.70 1.02
CA ALA A 18 -12.07 -2.55 1.54
C ALA A 18 -11.02 -2.91 0.47
N LYS A 19 -11.23 -3.99 -0.30
CA LYS A 19 -10.36 -4.37 -1.44
C LYS A 19 -10.32 -3.28 -2.51
N LYS A 20 -11.48 -2.71 -2.86
CA LYS A 20 -11.59 -1.62 -3.85
C LYS A 20 -10.90 -0.34 -3.36
N LYS A 21 -11.06 -0.01 -2.07
CA LYS A 21 -10.42 1.14 -1.42
C LYS A 21 -8.91 0.96 -1.36
N GLN A 22 -8.43 -0.23 -1.00
CA GLN A 22 -7.00 -0.60 -1.03
C GLN A 22 -6.41 -0.45 -2.44
N LYS A 23 -7.08 -0.96 -3.48
CA LYS A 23 -6.62 -0.77 -4.87
C LYS A 23 -6.52 0.70 -5.24
N LYS A 24 -7.54 1.52 -4.91
CA LYS A 24 -7.51 2.97 -5.16
C LYS A 24 -6.34 3.66 -4.43
N ILE A 25 -6.11 3.31 -3.17
CA ILE A 25 -4.99 3.85 -2.38
C ILE A 25 -3.66 3.43 -3.01
N LEU A 26 -3.52 2.17 -3.41
CA LEU A 26 -2.31 1.67 -4.05
C LEU A 26 -2.02 2.40 -5.38
N THR A 27 -3.05 2.66 -6.19
CA THR A 27 -2.94 3.46 -7.41
C THR A 27 -2.51 4.90 -7.10
N ALA A 28 -3.11 5.53 -6.09
CA ALA A 28 -2.74 6.89 -5.68
C ALA A 28 -1.28 6.94 -5.20
N ILE A 29 -0.86 5.98 -4.37
CA ILE A 29 0.53 5.85 -3.90
C ILE A 29 1.48 5.68 -5.08
N GLY A 30 1.14 4.84 -6.07
CA GLY A 30 1.98 4.63 -7.26
C GLY A 30 2.22 5.92 -8.06
N ILE A 31 1.18 6.73 -8.25
CA ILE A 31 1.29 8.03 -8.95
C ILE A 31 2.15 9.01 -8.15
N THR A 32 1.89 9.13 -6.84
CA THR A 32 2.66 10.00 -5.95
C THR A 32 4.14 9.58 -5.91
N MET A 33 4.41 8.27 -5.92
CA MET A 33 5.77 7.72 -5.89
C MET A 33 6.56 8.04 -7.16
N LEU A 34 5.93 7.98 -8.34
CA LEU A 34 6.54 8.42 -9.60
C LEU A 34 6.89 9.90 -9.56
N PHE A 35 5.98 10.74 -9.06
CA PHE A 35 6.20 12.16 -8.94
C PHE A 35 7.34 12.49 -7.96
N LEU A 36 7.37 11.82 -6.81
CA LEU A 36 8.44 11.94 -5.81
C LEU A 36 9.79 11.47 -6.37
N CYS A 37 9.83 10.35 -7.10
CA CYS A 37 11.06 9.88 -7.75
C CYS A 37 11.59 10.92 -8.75
N GLY A 38 10.70 11.53 -9.55
CA GLY A 38 11.09 12.57 -10.49
C GLY A 38 11.70 13.80 -9.81
N THR A 39 11.04 14.30 -8.76
CA THR A 39 11.54 15.48 -8.00
C THR A 39 12.82 15.17 -7.23
N LEU A 40 12.92 14.00 -6.61
CA LEU A 40 14.13 13.55 -5.91
C LEU A 40 15.31 13.37 -6.87
N THR A 41 15.08 12.81 -8.06
CA THR A 41 16.13 12.65 -9.08
C THR A 41 16.63 14.00 -9.56
N PHE A 42 15.71 14.93 -9.86
CA PHE A 42 16.06 16.29 -10.25
C PHE A 42 16.86 17.02 -9.16
N LEU A 43 16.42 16.89 -7.90
CA LEU A 43 17.09 17.51 -6.76
C LEU A 43 18.45 16.88 -6.46
N ALA A 44 18.58 15.56 -6.59
CA ALA A 44 19.83 14.83 -6.38
C ALA A 44 20.90 15.25 -7.40
N VAL A 45 20.52 15.41 -8.67
CA VAL A 45 21.41 15.90 -9.73
C VAL A 45 21.83 17.35 -9.46
N ARG A 46 20.88 18.21 -9.08
CA ARG A 46 21.15 19.63 -8.80
C ARG A 46 21.98 19.84 -7.53
N SER A 47 21.75 19.05 -6.50
CA SER A 47 22.39 19.19 -5.18
C SER A 47 23.62 18.28 -5.00
N LYS A 48 23.95 17.41 -5.98
CA LYS A 48 24.96 16.34 -5.89
C LYS A 48 24.82 15.43 -4.66
N ASN A 49 23.64 15.39 -4.05
CA ASN A 49 23.42 14.72 -2.78
C ASN A 49 22.63 13.43 -2.98
N TYR A 50 23.37 12.33 -3.16
CA TYR A 50 22.84 11.01 -3.50
C TYR A 50 22.17 10.29 -2.31
N ALA A 51 22.25 10.84 -1.09
CA ALA A 51 21.58 10.29 0.09
C ALA A 51 20.05 10.23 -0.07
N LEU A 52 19.48 11.13 -0.88
CA LEU A 52 18.05 11.15 -1.22
C LEU A 52 17.59 9.88 -1.95
N LEU A 53 18.49 9.21 -2.68
CA LEU A 53 18.20 7.96 -3.37
C LEU A 53 18.05 6.78 -2.37
N ALA A 54 18.85 6.78 -1.30
CA ALA A 54 18.75 5.78 -0.24
C ALA A 54 17.42 5.90 0.53
N VAL A 55 16.97 7.13 0.81
CA VAL A 55 15.65 7.39 1.43
C VAL A 55 14.51 6.89 0.54
N ALA A 56 14.61 7.09 -0.78
CA ALA A 56 13.63 6.54 -1.73
C ALA A 56 13.57 5.00 -1.63
N SER A 57 14.71 4.32 -1.55
CA SER A 57 14.76 2.85 -1.41
C SER A 57 14.21 2.33 -0.06
N GLY A 58 14.40 3.06 1.03
CA GLY A 58 13.88 2.68 2.35
C GLY A 58 12.35 2.78 2.45
N SER A 59 11.73 3.67 1.66
CA SER A 59 10.28 3.89 1.69
C SER A 59 9.47 2.66 1.24
N PHE A 60 10.04 1.76 0.45
CA PHE A 60 9.39 0.51 0.00
C PHE A 60 9.03 -0.45 1.16
N ILE A 61 9.72 -0.35 2.31
CA ILE A 61 9.45 -1.20 3.49
C ILE A 61 8.03 -0.95 4.03
N THR A 62 7.52 0.27 3.89
CA THR A 62 6.15 0.63 4.34
C THR A 62 5.03 -0.02 3.51
N LEU A 63 5.36 -0.63 2.37
CA LEU A 63 4.40 -1.29 1.48
C LEU A 63 4.09 -2.75 1.90
N ILE A 64 4.98 -3.38 2.67
CA ILE A 64 4.88 -4.78 3.11
C ILE A 64 3.58 -5.07 3.90
N PRO A 65 3.19 -4.24 4.89
CA PRO A 65 1.95 -4.47 5.66
C PRO A 65 0.70 -4.39 4.77
N SER A 66 0.71 -3.52 3.76
CA SER A 66 -0.41 -3.31 2.84
C SER A 66 -0.65 -4.54 1.96
N PHE A 67 0.43 -5.16 1.46
CA PHE A 67 0.34 -6.42 0.72
C PHE A 67 -0.17 -7.58 1.60
N SER A 68 0.33 -7.66 2.84
CA SER A 68 -0.10 -8.68 3.80
C SER A 68 -1.59 -8.54 4.18
N TYR A 69 -2.10 -7.31 4.27
CA TYR A 69 -3.52 -7.03 4.52
C TYR A 69 -4.41 -7.38 3.32
N SER A 70 -3.97 -7.05 2.09
CA SER A 70 -4.67 -7.43 0.87
C SER A 70 -4.81 -8.96 0.71
N GLY A 71 -3.75 -9.72 1.03
CA GLY A 71 -3.78 -11.18 0.98
C GLY A 71 -4.69 -11.81 2.02
N GLN A 72 -4.82 -11.20 3.20
CA GLN A 72 -5.77 -11.66 4.23
C GLN A 72 -7.22 -11.45 3.80
N ILE A 73 -7.56 -10.26 3.25
CA ILE A 73 -8.89 -9.99 2.67
C ILE A 73 -9.25 -11.04 1.62
N GLU A 74 -8.34 -11.35 0.71
CA GLU A 74 -8.62 -12.27 -0.38
C GLU A 74 -8.83 -13.72 0.09
N LYS A 75 -8.01 -14.19 1.05
CA LYS A 75 -8.20 -15.49 1.70
C LYS A 75 -9.53 -15.59 2.44
N GLU A 76 -9.97 -14.51 3.09
CA GLU A 76 -11.26 -14.49 3.80
C GLU A 76 -12.47 -14.46 2.86
N ILE A 77 -12.40 -13.75 1.72
CA ILE A 77 -13.44 -13.80 0.68
C ILE A 77 -13.53 -15.23 0.12
N GLN A 78 -12.39 -15.82 -0.23
CA GLN A 78 -12.33 -17.16 -0.81
C GLN A 78 -12.85 -18.22 0.18
N SER A 79 -12.46 -18.14 1.45
CA SER A 79 -12.95 -19.06 2.48
C SER A 79 -14.47 -18.98 2.71
N ARG A 80 -15.11 -17.84 2.45
CA ARG A 80 -16.55 -17.66 2.59
C ARG A 80 -17.34 -17.97 1.33
N ASN A 81 -16.71 -17.95 0.16
CA ASN A 81 -17.33 -18.30 -1.12
C ASN A 81 -17.31 -19.82 -1.39
N ILE A 82 -16.35 -20.54 -0.80
CA ILE A 82 -16.23 -22.02 -0.90
C ILE A 82 -17.16 -22.76 0.07
N LYS A 83 -17.70 -22.08 1.10
CA LYS A 83 -18.64 -22.65 2.06
C LYS A 83 -20.08 -22.52 1.58
#